data_AF-A0A6P1DXB2-F1
#
_entry.id   AF-A0A6P1DXB2-F1
#
_cell.length_a   1.000
_cell.length_b   1.000
_cell.length_c   1.000
_cell.angle_alpha   90.00
_cell.angle_beta   90.00
_cell.angle_gamma   90.00
#
_symmetry.space_group_name_H-M   'P 1'
#
loop_
_entity.id
_entity.type
_entity.pdbx_description
1 polymer ?
#
loop_
_entity_poly.entity_id
_entity_poly.type
_entity_poly.pdbx_seq_one_letter_code
_entity_poly.pdbx_strand_id
1 'polypeptide(L)' 'MPSITLNAHFDGQSIILDEPFQLPSNARLLVTVVSPSMDAEREPWADLAGTGLAQAYGDDEPEYSLTDVRHP' A
#
# COMPACT_ATOMS: atom_id res chain seq x y z
N MET A 1 -9.34 -10.22 23.49
CA MET A 1 -8.68 -8.99 24.00
C MET A 1 -8.83 -7.94 22.92
N PRO A 2 -9.54 -6.83 23.15
CA PRO A 2 -9.63 -5.78 22.14
C PRO A 2 -8.25 -5.15 21.95
N SER A 3 -7.70 -5.24 20.74
CA SER A 3 -6.48 -4.55 20.34
C SER A 3 -6.84 -3.31 19.53
N ILE A 4 -6.13 -2.21 19.78
CA ILE A 4 -6.18 -1.01 18.94
C ILE A 4 -4.86 -0.87 18.20
N THR A 5 -4.93 -0.51 16.92
CA THR A 5 -3.76 -0.14 16.12
C THR A 5 -3.58 1.35 16.23
N LEU A 6 -2.39 1.80 16.63
CA LEU A 6 -2.02 3.21 16.71
C LEU A 6 -0.88 3.44 15.72
N ASN A 7 -1.01 4.50 14.92
CA ASN A 7 0.06 4.92 14.02
C ASN A 7 1.15 5.64 14.82
N ALA A 8 2.39 5.37 14.46
CA ALA A 8 3.56 5.91 15.12
C ALA A 8 4.75 5.90 14.18
N HIS A 9 5.67 6.84 14.39
CA HIS A 9 6.96 6.87 13.72
C HIS A 9 8.11 6.82 14.72
N PHE A 10 9.27 6.36 14.25
CA PHE A 10 10.51 6.43 15.01
C PHE A 10 11.22 7.75 14.67
N ASP A 11 11.44 8.60 15.67
CA ASP A 11 12.08 9.91 15.50
C ASP A 11 13.62 9.85 15.52
N GLY A 12 14.19 8.64 15.60
CA GLY A 12 15.63 8.40 15.76
C GLY A 12 16.04 8.06 17.21
N GLN A 13 15.17 8.32 18.19
CA GLN A 13 15.43 8.06 19.61
C GLN A 13 14.29 7.27 20.27
N SER A 14 13.05 7.55 19.90
CA SER A 14 11.84 7.02 20.52
C SER A 14 10.72 6.80 19.51
N ILE A 15 9.76 5.94 19.89
CA ILE A 15 8.55 5.71 19.11
C ILE A 15 7.54 6.79 19.53
N ILE A 16 7.15 7.64 18.58
CA ILE A 16 6.21 8.74 18.78
C ILE A 16 4.88 8.35 18.18
N LEU A 17 3.81 8.38 18.97
CA LEU A 17 2.45 8.21 18.44
C LEU A 17 2.09 9.43 17.60
N ASP A 18 1.55 9.19 16.41
CA ASP A 18 1.14 10.26 15.50
C ASP A 18 -0.11 11.00 16.00
N GLU A 19 -0.92 10.30 16.80
CA GLU A 19 -2.15 10.82 17.42
C GLU A 19 -2.08 10.71 18.96
N PRO A 20 -2.66 11.68 19.69
CA PRO A 20 -2.72 11.61 21.15
C PRO A 20 -3.49 10.38 21.63
N PHE A 21 -2.87 9.58 22.48
CA PHE A 21 -3.51 8.42 23.10
C PHE A 21 -3.07 8.27 24.55
N GLN A 22 -4.02 8.04 25.45
CA GLN A 22 -3.70 7.81 26.87
C GLN A 22 -3.21 6.37 27.06
N LEU A 23 -1.89 6.22 27.20
CA LEU A 23 -1.23 4.98 27.55
C LEU A 23 -1.16 4.82 29.08
N PRO A 24 -1.79 3.78 29.66
CA PRO A 24 -1.61 3.45 31.06
C PRO A 24 -0.14 3.10 31.36
N SER A 25 0.32 3.43 32.57
CA SER A 25 1.65 3.01 33.02
C SER A 25 1.78 1.49 32.98
N ASN A 26 2.89 0.99 32.43
CA ASN A 26 3.17 -0.44 32.26
C ASN A 26 2.15 -1.19 31.38
N ALA A 27 1.46 -0.48 30.48
CA ALA A 27 0.63 -1.14 29.47
C ALA A 27 1.47 -2.15 28.65
N ARG A 28 0.90 -3.34 28.41
CA ARG A 28 1.53 -4.34 27.55
C ARG A 28 1.30 -3.93 26.10
N LEU A 29 2.37 -3.70 25.37
CA LEU A 29 2.33 -3.27 23.97
C LEU A 29 2.81 -4.39 23.04
N LEU A 30 2.20 -4.47 21.86
CA LEU A 30 2.72 -5.23 20.72
C LEU A 30 3.23 -4.20 19.70
N VAL A 31 4.51 -4.27 19.35
CA VAL A 31 5.14 -3.34 18.41
C VAL A 31 5.39 -4.07 17.10
N THR A 32 4.78 -3.55 16.03
CA THR A 32 5.01 -4.01 14.65
C THR A 32 5.80 -2.92 13.93
N VAL A 33 7.00 -3.24 13.45
CA VAL A 33 7.80 -2.33 12.62
C VAL A 33 7.46 -2.61 11.15
N VAL A 34 6.91 -1.61 10.47
CA VAL A 34 6.57 -1.72 9.04
C VAL A 34 7.80 -1.37 8.21
N SER A 35 8.22 -2.28 7.33
CA SER A 35 9.36 -2.01 6.45
C SER A 35 9.02 -0.89 5.46
N PRO A 36 9.92 0.08 5.25
CA PRO A 36 9.72 1.13 4.24
C PRO A 36 9.69 0.58 2.81
N SER A 37 10.12 -0.68 2.61
CA SER A 37 10.17 -1.34 1.31
C SER A 37 8.81 -1.48 0.63
N MET A 38 7.69 -1.45 1.37
CA MET A 38 6.36 -1.49 0.75
C MET A 38 6.05 -0.23 -0.07
N ASP A 39 6.60 0.93 0.31
CA ASP A 39 6.45 2.15 -0.48
C ASP A 39 7.48 2.22 -1.62
N ALA A 40 8.66 1.62 -1.46
CA ALA A 40 9.69 1.62 -2.50
C ALA A 40 9.26 0.89 -3.77
N GLU A 41 8.45 -0.17 -3.66
CA GLU A 41 7.88 -0.86 -4.82
C GLU A 41 6.62 -0.18 -5.35
N ARG A 42 5.94 0.63 -4.51
CA ARG A 42 4.66 1.25 -4.85
C ARG A 42 4.76 2.16 -6.08
N GLU A 43 5.82 2.96 -6.17
CA GLU A 43 6.08 3.84 -7.32
C GLU A 43 6.33 3.03 -8.62
N PRO A 44 7.27 2.06 -8.66
CA PRO A 44 7.42 1.17 -9.82
C PRO A 44 6.11 0.46 -10.23
N TRP A 45 5.31 -0.01 -9.28
CA TRP A 45 4.01 -0.63 -9.56
C TRP A 45 3.00 0.37 -10.13
N ALA A 46 2.97 1.60 -9.61
CA ALA A 46 2.11 2.66 -10.12
C ALA A 46 2.49 3.06 -11.56
N ASP A 47 3.79 3.17 -11.84
CA ASP A 47 4.32 3.48 -13.18
C ASP A 47 3.99 2.37 -14.19
N LEU A 48 4.17 1.11 -13.81
CA LEU A 48 3.80 -0.04 -14.65
C LEU A 48 2.30 -0.05 -14.93
N ALA A 49 1.46 0.18 -13.91
CA ALA A 49 0.02 0.24 -14.06
C ALA A 49 -0.41 1.40 -14.97
N GLY A 50 0.18 2.59 -14.80
CA GLY A 50 -0.07 3.74 -15.64
C GLY A 50 0.34 3.50 -17.10
N THR A 51 1.48 2.87 -17.33
CA THR A 51 1.96 2.50 -18.68
C THR A 51 1.00 1.51 -19.34
N GLY A 52 0.58 0.46 -18.63
CA GLY A 52 -0.37 -0.51 -19.15
C GLY A 52 -1.73 0.12 -19.47
N LEU A 53 -2.20 1.04 -18.62
CA LEU A 53 -3.43 1.77 -18.87
C LEU A 53 -3.33 2.67 -20.11
N ALA A 54 -2.23 3.40 -20.28
CA ALA A 54 -2.01 4.25 -21.44
C ALA A 54 -1.94 3.44 -22.75
N GLN A 55 -1.36 2.24 -22.71
CA GLN A 55 -1.32 1.33 -23.86
C GLN A 55 -2.71 0.77 -24.20
N ALA A 56 -3.48 0.40 -23.18
CA ALA A 56 -4.82 -0.17 -23.34
C ALA A 56 -5.86 0.84 -23.84
N TYR A 57 -5.57 2.15 -23.82
CA TYR A 57 -6.46 3.21 -24.31
C TYR A 57 -5.74 4.16 -25.28
N GLY A 58 -4.61 3.72 -25.85
CA GLY A 58 -3.81 4.49 -26.79
C GLY A 58 -4.25 4.28 -28.23
N ASP A 59 -3.76 5.12 -29.15
CA ASP A 59 -4.09 5.01 -30.58
C ASP A 59 -3.64 3.69 -31.22
N ASP A 60 -2.72 2.97 -30.57
CA ASP A 60 -2.20 1.65 -30.98
C ASP A 60 -2.99 0.47 -30.36
N GLU A 61 -4.12 0.72 -29.68
CA GLU A 61 -4.99 -0.33 -29.14
C GLU A 61 -5.56 -1.20 -30.29
N PRO A 62 -5.41 -2.54 -30.22
CA PRO A 62 -5.99 -3.41 -31.24
C PRO A 62 -7.51 -3.46 -31.14
N GLU A 63 -8.19 -3.38 -32.28
CA GLU A 63 -9.64 -3.58 -32.34
C GLU A 63 -10.01 -5.01 -31.93
N TYR A 64 -10.76 -5.15 -30.84
CA TYR A 64 -11.23 -6.44 -30.35
C TYR A 64 -12.53 -6.84 -31.07
N SER A 65 -12.48 -7.99 -31.75
CA SER A 65 -13.58 -8.53 -32.53
C SER A 65 -14.25 -9.70 -31.81
N LEU A 66 -15.44 -10.08 -32.28
CA LEU A 66 -16.13 -11.28 -31.77
C LEU A 66 -15.33 -12.57 -32.00
N THR A 67 -14.36 -12.58 -32.92
CA THR A 67 -13.50 -13.75 -33.16
C THR A 67 -12.40 -13.92 -32.10
N ASP A 68 -12.14 -12.89 -31.28
CA ASP A 68 -11.16 -12.93 -30.19
C ASP A 68 -11.74 -13.54 -28.90
N VAL A 69 -13.05 -13.77 -28.85
CA VAL A 69 -13.73 -14.38 -27.72
C VAL A 69 -13.56 -15.90 -27.74
N ARG A 70 -12.89 -16.44 -26.71
CA ARG A 70 -12.77 -17.89 -26.54
C ARG A 70 -14.13 -18.52 -26.22
N HIS A 71 -14.56 -19.46 -27.06
CA HIS A 71 -15.74 -20.28 -26.80
C HIS A 71 -15.42 -21.49 -25.89
N PRO A 72 -16.40 -21.95 -25.10
CA PRO A 72 -16.26 -23.10 -24.20
C PRO A 72 -15.96 -24.41 -24.95
#